data_AF-A0A195FW66-F1
#
_entry.id   AF-A0A195FW66-F1
#
_cell.length_a   1.000
_cell.length_b   1.000
_cell.length_c   1.000
_cell.angle_alpha   90.00
_cell.angle_beta   90.00
_cell.angle_gamma   90.00
#
_symmetry.space_group_name_H-M   'P 1'
#
loop_
_entity.id
_entity.type
_entity.pdbx_description
1 polymer ?
#
loop_
_entity_poly.entity_id
_entity_poly.type
_entity_poly.pdbx_seq_one_letter_code
_entity_poly.pdbx_strand_id
1 'polypeptide(L)'
;MNYKSLAAHNAACNKIYRQFQDCEAEHPYRRLVGYCEHIHKAMIKCIKEQPKTKRLKSENDYGKKLCKKEEDNMLENAVKDIADGREISLQEQEYDELIDSNKKASTIVDSDKETSAIVDSDDESFTFPPDEDVSGMLDEVQYNGNFPTVTDRYFTPYYKMDAQSLGNDTCIWIHSNRICMLSLAPSHIILQDNKDIQKVDFKVSDKLDRSLNKVSGKSKHGAQPLQTNSNICTILCKDGQTYVIKCYIVGKLIEVNNALSENPQLLKKLPHKGGYLAIILPNLKVLENFKQSTLTHDKYIEHIKEKESKQQ
;
A
#
# COMPACT_ATOMS: atom_id res chain seq x y z
N MET A 1 7.19 16.03 -15.66
CA MET A 1 8.38 15.64 -14.87
C MET A 1 9.28 16.87 -14.80
N ASN A 2 9.82 17.20 -13.64
CA ASN A 2 10.59 18.43 -13.46
C ASN A 2 11.98 18.24 -14.10
N TYR A 3 12.21 18.79 -15.30
CA TYR A 3 13.39 18.56 -16.14
C TYR A 3 14.73 18.98 -15.51
N LYS A 4 14.68 19.73 -14.39
CA LYS A 4 15.86 20.15 -13.63
C LYS A 4 16.63 19.01 -12.94
N SER A 5 16.09 17.79 -12.84
CA SER A 5 16.81 16.65 -12.26
C SER A 5 17.69 15.87 -13.25
N LEU A 6 17.67 16.21 -14.55
CA LEU A 6 18.40 15.44 -15.58
C LEU A 6 19.92 15.66 -15.58
N ALA A 7 20.42 16.73 -14.98
CA ALA A 7 21.85 17.01 -14.89
C ALA A 7 22.64 15.96 -14.06
N ALA A 8 21.95 15.02 -13.39
CA ALA A 8 22.54 13.93 -12.62
C ALA A 8 22.70 12.60 -13.40
N HIS A 9 22.34 12.54 -14.68
CA HIS A 9 22.38 11.27 -15.45
C HIS A 9 23.66 11.08 -16.28
N ASN A 10 24.01 9.81 -16.49
CA ASN A 10 25.11 9.31 -17.34
C ASN A 10 25.14 10.00 -18.72
N ALA A 11 26.34 10.25 -19.23
CA ALA A 11 26.61 10.84 -20.55
C ALA A 11 25.79 10.19 -21.69
N ALA A 12 25.56 8.87 -21.62
CA ALA A 12 24.77 8.14 -22.61
C ALA A 12 23.28 8.56 -22.65
N CYS A 13 22.60 8.71 -21.51
CA CYS A 13 21.19 9.13 -21.52
C CYS A 13 21.06 10.64 -21.80
N ASN A 14 22.07 11.44 -21.47
CA ASN A 14 22.09 12.86 -21.83
C ASN A 14 22.17 13.07 -23.35
N LYS A 15 22.79 12.15 -24.09
CA LYS A 15 22.80 12.16 -25.56
C LYS A 15 21.40 11.96 -26.13
N ILE A 16 20.66 10.98 -25.62
CA ILE A 16 19.28 10.70 -26.04
C ILE A 16 18.35 11.86 -25.66
N TYR A 17 18.59 12.49 -24.50
CA TYR A 17 17.84 13.67 -24.09
C TYR A 17 18.01 14.84 -25.06
N ARG A 18 19.25 15.12 -25.49
CA ARG A 18 19.49 16.17 -26.50
C ARG A 18 18.78 15.85 -27.81
N GLN A 19 18.88 14.61 -28.29
CA GLN A 19 18.15 14.16 -29.49
C GLN A 19 16.63 14.33 -29.37
N PHE A 20 16.07 14.11 -28.18
CA PHE A 20 14.66 14.37 -27.93
C PHE A 20 14.32 15.86 -27.99
N GLN A 21 15.16 16.72 -27.42
CA GLN A 21 14.99 18.18 -27.50
C GLN A 21 15.11 18.69 -28.93
N ASP A 22 16.07 18.18 -29.69
CA ASP A 22 16.27 18.53 -31.10
C ASP A 22 15.03 18.10 -31.93
N CYS A 23 14.50 16.90 -31.71
CA CYS A 23 13.26 16.42 -32.36
C CYS A 23 12.03 17.28 -32.03
N GLU A 24 11.87 17.70 -30.77
CA GLU A 24 10.77 18.59 -30.37
C GLU A 24 10.92 20.00 -30.97
N ALA A 25 12.15 20.49 -31.14
CA ALA A 25 12.44 21.79 -31.74
C ALA A 25 12.24 21.79 -33.27
N GLU A 26 12.63 20.71 -33.95
CA GLU A 26 12.45 20.55 -35.40
C GLU A 26 10.99 20.27 -35.79
N HIS A 27 10.20 19.70 -34.86
CA HIS A 27 8.80 19.34 -35.13
C HIS A 27 7.81 19.84 -34.07
N PRO A 28 7.57 21.17 -33.98
CA PRO A 28 6.73 21.78 -32.96
C PRO A 28 5.31 21.20 -32.90
N TYR A 29 4.72 20.95 -34.07
CA TYR A 29 3.34 20.46 -34.20
C TYR A 29 3.24 18.93 -34.16
N ARG A 30 4.26 18.19 -34.63
CA ARG A 30 4.22 16.72 -34.67
C ARG A 30 4.46 16.08 -33.30
N ARG A 31 4.95 16.86 -32.33
CA ARG A 31 4.98 16.46 -30.91
C ARG A 31 3.58 16.06 -30.40
N LEU A 32 2.53 16.77 -30.83
CA LEU A 32 1.14 16.49 -30.42
C LEU A 32 0.61 15.16 -30.96
N VAL A 33 1.21 14.67 -32.05
CA VAL A 33 0.85 13.41 -32.71
C VAL A 33 1.79 12.26 -32.29
N GLY A 34 2.64 12.48 -31.27
CA GLY A 34 3.53 11.44 -30.75
C GLY A 34 4.75 11.13 -31.62
N TYR A 35 5.11 11.99 -32.58
CA TYR A 35 6.22 11.71 -33.52
C TYR A 35 7.56 11.42 -32.83
N CYS A 36 7.91 12.20 -31.79
CA CYS A 36 9.14 12.01 -31.01
C CYS A 36 8.97 11.00 -29.85
N GLU A 37 7.85 10.28 -29.76
CA GLU A 37 7.54 9.40 -28.62
C GLU A 37 8.47 8.17 -28.54
N HIS A 38 8.97 7.70 -29.68
CA HIS A 38 9.95 6.62 -29.74
C HIS A 38 11.28 7.02 -29.05
N ILE A 39 11.74 8.26 -29.23
CA ILE A 39 12.93 8.82 -28.56
C ILE A 39 12.66 9.01 -27.06
N HIS A 40 11.46 9.49 -26.70
CA HIS A 40 11.03 9.61 -25.31
C HIS A 40 11.01 8.24 -24.59
N LYS A 41 10.49 7.19 -25.24
CA LYS A 41 10.49 5.82 -24.74
C LYS A 41 11.92 5.28 -24.57
N ALA A 42 12.80 5.51 -25.54
CA ALA A 42 14.21 5.14 -25.45
C ALA A 42 14.94 5.84 -24.30
N MET A 43 14.65 7.13 -24.06
CA MET A 43 15.17 7.89 -22.93
C MET A 43 14.72 7.29 -21.59
N ILE A 44 13.42 6.99 -21.44
CA ILE A 44 12.87 6.37 -20.22
C ILE A 44 13.48 4.98 -20.00
N LYS A 45 13.66 4.18 -21.06
CA LYS A 45 14.31 2.87 -21.00
C LYS A 45 15.76 2.99 -20.52
N CYS A 46 16.52 3.93 -21.09
CA CYS A 46 17.89 4.25 -20.67
C CYS A 46 17.97 4.59 -19.18
N ILE A 47 17.05 5.43 -18.67
CA ILE A 47 16.99 5.82 -17.26
C ILE A 47 16.67 4.62 -16.35
N LYS A 48 15.74 3.75 -16.76
CA LYS A 48 15.30 2.57 -15.99
C LYS A 48 16.32 1.43 -15.96
N GLU A 49 17.24 1.36 -16.92
CA GLU A 49 18.29 0.32 -16.99
C GLU A 49 19.53 0.66 -16.14
N GLN A 50 19.72 1.92 -15.73
CA GLN A 50 20.85 2.34 -14.89
C GLN A 50 20.88 1.73 -13.47
N PRO A 51 19.75 1.62 -12.75
CA PRO A 51 19.75 0.95 -11.45
C PRO A 51 20.12 -0.53 -11.56
N LYS A 52 19.72 -1.19 -12.66
CA LYS A 52 20.00 -2.61 -12.91
C LYS A 52 21.47 -2.85 -13.25
N THR A 53 22.06 -1.99 -14.09
CA THR A 53 23.48 -2.07 -14.46
C THR A 53 24.42 -1.64 -13.32
N LYS A 54 24.03 -0.69 -12.47
CA LYS A 54 24.79 -0.36 -11.24
C LYS A 54 24.79 -1.50 -10.23
N ARG A 55 23.68 -2.24 -10.07
CA ARG A 55 23.61 -3.44 -9.22
C ARG A 55 24.52 -4.56 -9.73
N LEU A 56 24.48 -4.84 -11.03
CA LEU A 56 25.37 -5.84 -11.66
C LEU A 56 26.86 -5.44 -11.58
N LYS A 57 27.18 -4.15 -11.73
CA LYS A 57 28.55 -3.66 -11.54
C LYS A 57 29.01 -3.76 -10.09
N SER A 58 28.14 -3.45 -9.11
CA SER A 58 28.47 -3.62 -7.70
C SER A 58 28.63 -5.09 -7.31
N GLU A 59 27.85 -6.00 -7.88
CA GLU A 59 27.98 -7.45 -7.67
C GLU A 59 29.30 -7.96 -8.29
N ASN A 60 29.65 -7.53 -9.50
CA ASN A 60 30.92 -7.86 -10.14
C ASN A 60 32.14 -7.24 -9.45
N ASP A 61 32.03 -6.02 -8.91
CA ASP A 61 33.11 -5.38 -8.14
C ASP A 61 33.26 -6.04 -6.76
N TYR A 62 32.17 -6.52 -6.15
CA TYR A 62 32.24 -7.33 -4.93
C TYR A 62 32.88 -8.68 -5.21
N GLY A 63 32.53 -9.34 -6.32
CA GLY A 63 33.16 -10.57 -6.79
C GLY A 63 34.66 -10.42 -7.10
N LYS A 64 35.06 -9.35 -7.79
CA LYS A 64 36.48 -9.05 -8.05
C LYS A 64 37.25 -8.70 -6.77
N LYS A 65 36.62 -8.04 -5.81
CA LYS A 65 37.22 -7.78 -4.49
C LYS A 65 37.35 -9.06 -3.67
N LEU A 66 36.41 -10.01 -3.80
CA LEU A 66 36.48 -11.31 -3.14
C LEU A 66 37.60 -12.17 -3.73
N CYS A 67 37.69 -12.27 -5.07
CA CYS A 67 38.77 -12.99 -5.74
C CYS A 67 40.15 -12.38 -5.46
N LYS A 68 40.28 -11.05 -5.41
CA LYS A 68 41.54 -10.40 -4.99
C LYS A 68 41.89 -10.68 -3.54
N LYS A 69 40.91 -10.73 -2.64
CA LYS A 69 41.14 -11.11 -1.24
C LYS A 69 41.54 -12.57 -1.08
N GLU A 70 41.03 -13.44 -1.93
CA GLU A 70 41.41 -14.86 -2.00
C GLU A 70 42.83 -15.01 -2.58
N GLU A 71 43.18 -14.28 -3.64
CA GLU A 71 44.54 -14.20 -4.20
C GLU A 71 45.55 -13.63 -3.19
N ASP A 72 45.18 -12.57 -2.47
CA ASP A 72 46.02 -11.95 -1.44
C ASP A 72 46.19 -12.88 -0.23
N ASN A 73 45.14 -13.59 0.21
CA ASN A 73 45.23 -14.61 1.27
C ASN A 73 46.06 -15.84 0.84
N MET A 74 45.99 -16.25 -0.43
CA MET A 74 46.84 -17.33 -0.97
C MET A 74 48.31 -16.90 -1.01
N LEU A 75 48.60 -15.63 -1.30
CA LEU A 75 49.96 -15.07 -1.26
C LEU A 75 50.48 -14.95 0.19
N GLU A 76 49.61 -14.56 1.14
CA GLU A 76 49.97 -14.42 2.55
C GLU A 76 50.21 -15.77 3.24
N ASN A 77 49.48 -16.81 2.81
CA ASN A 77 49.69 -18.19 3.27
C ASN A 77 50.95 -18.80 2.62
N ALA A 78 51.21 -18.55 1.32
CA ALA A 78 52.44 -18.99 0.67
C ALA A 78 53.71 -18.36 1.27
N VAL A 79 53.63 -17.16 1.85
CA VAL A 79 54.75 -16.51 2.57
C VAL A 79 54.92 -17.09 3.98
N LYS A 80 53.85 -17.55 4.64
CA LYS A 80 53.92 -18.27 5.93
C LYS A 80 54.47 -19.68 5.77
N ASP A 81 54.16 -20.35 4.66
CA ASP A 81 54.62 -21.72 4.35
C ASP A 81 56.10 -21.78 3.91
N ILE A 82 56.77 -20.63 3.76
CA ILE A 82 58.22 -20.52 3.50
C ILE A 82 59.02 -20.33 4.82
N ALA A 83 58.35 -20.11 5.95
CA ALA A 83 59.00 -19.83 7.24
C ALA A 83 59.11 -21.02 8.21
N ASP A 84 58.43 -22.15 7.96
CA ASP A 84 58.63 -23.40 8.70
C ASP A 84 59.08 -24.51 7.72
N GLY A 85 60.39 -24.74 7.70
CA GLY A 85 61.02 -25.66 6.75
C GLY A 85 60.81 -27.13 7.09
N ARG A 86 60.77 -27.94 6.03
CA ARG A 86 61.28 -29.32 5.95
C ARG A 86 60.72 -30.33 6.97
N GLU A 87 59.71 -31.10 6.55
CA GLU A 87 59.64 -32.56 6.74
C GLU A 87 58.51 -33.10 5.81
N ILE A 88 58.86 -33.75 4.69
CA ILE A 88 58.80 -35.21 4.50
C ILE A 88 57.37 -35.76 4.34
N SER A 89 57.05 -36.11 3.07
CA SER A 89 56.48 -37.42 2.65
C SER A 89 54.96 -37.68 2.64
N LEU A 90 54.48 -38.05 1.43
CA LEU A 90 53.36 -39.00 1.11
C LEU A 90 51.94 -38.53 1.51
N GLN A 91 50.81 -38.81 0.85
CA GLN A 91 50.31 -39.75 -0.16
C GLN A 91 48.97 -39.12 -0.63
N GLU A 92 48.69 -38.99 -1.93
CA GLU A 92 47.81 -39.87 -2.73
C GLU A 92 46.32 -39.95 -2.33
N GLN A 93 45.48 -39.63 -3.34
CA GLN A 93 44.18 -40.28 -3.70
C GLN A 93 42.95 -39.89 -2.83
N GLU A 94 41.72 -39.74 -3.33
CA GLU A 94 41.04 -40.40 -4.45
C GLU A 94 39.65 -39.75 -4.72
N TYR A 95 39.23 -39.69 -6.02
CA TYR A 95 37.88 -39.91 -6.62
C TYR A 95 36.65 -39.08 -6.14
N ASP A 96 35.64 -38.66 -6.92
CA ASP A 96 35.12 -38.85 -8.30
C ASP A 96 34.16 -37.66 -8.62
N GLU A 97 34.08 -37.07 -9.82
CA GLU A 97 33.32 -37.53 -11.02
C GLU A 97 31.78 -37.56 -10.77
N LEU A 98 30.84 -36.88 -11.46
CA LEU A 98 30.48 -36.81 -12.90
C LEU A 98 29.32 -35.76 -13.07
N ILE A 99 29.36 -34.84 -14.06
CA ILE A 99 28.60 -34.81 -15.35
C ILE A 99 27.06 -34.55 -15.19
N ASP A 100 26.35 -33.65 -15.89
CA ASP A 100 26.48 -33.18 -17.28
C ASP A 100 25.83 -31.80 -17.57
N SER A 101 26.45 -31.19 -18.58
CA SER A 101 26.03 -30.23 -19.61
C SER A 101 24.54 -30.10 -19.98
N ASN A 102 24.10 -28.88 -20.28
CA ASN A 102 23.24 -28.64 -21.46
C ASN A 102 23.27 -27.18 -21.95
N LYS A 103 23.73 -27.01 -23.19
CA LYS A 103 23.53 -25.81 -24.02
C LYS A 103 23.07 -26.31 -25.39
N LYS A 104 21.83 -25.99 -25.78
CA LYS A 104 21.44 -25.96 -27.19
C LYS A 104 20.29 -25.01 -27.42
N ALA A 105 20.45 -24.18 -28.44
CA ALA A 105 19.47 -23.25 -28.97
C ALA A 105 18.52 -23.96 -29.95
N SER A 106 17.25 -23.51 -29.98
CA SER A 106 16.37 -23.54 -31.17
C SER A 106 15.30 -22.46 -30.98
N THR A 107 15.38 -21.33 -31.69
CA THR A 107 14.55 -21.02 -32.88
C THR A 107 13.05 -21.08 -32.61
N ILE A 108 12.43 -19.94 -32.32
CA ILE A 108 10.98 -19.72 -32.50
C ILE A 108 10.85 -18.53 -33.44
N VAL A 109 10.06 -18.77 -34.47
CA VAL A 109 9.81 -17.91 -35.62
C VAL A 109 8.83 -16.82 -35.21
N ASP A 110 9.20 -15.56 -35.41
CA ASP A 110 8.28 -14.42 -35.35
C ASP A 110 7.30 -14.54 -36.53
N SER A 111 6.01 -14.55 -36.22
CA SER A 111 4.94 -14.41 -37.21
C SER A 111 4.13 -13.18 -36.81
N ASP A 112 4.58 -12.03 -37.31
CA ASP A 112 3.79 -10.81 -37.39
C ASP A 112 2.67 -11.05 -38.41
N LYS A 113 1.48 -11.37 -37.92
CA LYS A 113 0.26 -11.25 -38.72
C LYS A 113 -0.45 -9.98 -38.31
N GLU A 114 -0.28 -8.97 -39.14
CA GLU A 114 -1.09 -7.76 -39.21
C GLU A 114 -2.57 -8.14 -39.09
N THR A 115 -3.15 -7.84 -37.93
CA THR A 115 -4.60 -7.79 -37.78
C THR A 115 -5.02 -6.42 -38.26
N SER A 116 -5.44 -6.38 -39.52
CA SER A 116 -6.17 -5.27 -40.11
C SER A 116 -7.24 -4.80 -39.13
N ALA A 117 -7.20 -3.52 -38.78
CA ALA A 117 -8.27 -2.84 -38.08
C ALA A 117 -9.55 -2.99 -38.91
N ILE A 118 -10.40 -3.93 -38.52
CA ILE A 118 -11.82 -3.88 -38.85
C ILE A 118 -12.37 -2.83 -37.90
N VAL A 119 -12.57 -1.64 -38.44
CA VAL A 119 -13.47 -0.66 -37.85
C VAL A 119 -14.88 -1.24 -37.95
N ASP A 120 -15.29 -2.00 -36.93
CA ASP A 120 -16.72 -2.29 -36.72
C ASP A 120 -17.39 -0.96 -36.39
N SER A 121 -17.88 -0.31 -37.43
CA SER A 121 -18.73 0.87 -37.38
C SER A 121 -20.17 0.43 -37.05
N ASP A 122 -20.38 -0.09 -35.84
CA ASP A 122 -21.71 -0.50 -35.35
C ASP A 122 -22.39 0.59 -34.49
N ASP A 123 -22.00 1.87 -34.63
CA ASP A 123 -22.53 2.99 -33.83
C ASP A 123 -23.50 3.90 -34.60
N GLU A 124 -24.33 3.32 -35.47
CA GLU A 124 -25.39 4.03 -36.21
C GLU A 124 -26.81 3.69 -35.71
N SER A 125 -26.97 2.86 -34.65
CA SER A 125 -28.33 2.46 -34.19
C SER A 125 -28.83 3.13 -32.91
N PHE A 126 -28.03 3.99 -32.25
CA PHE A 126 -28.54 4.75 -31.11
C PHE A 126 -29.22 6.05 -31.57
N THR A 127 -30.44 5.92 -32.08
CA THR A 127 -31.34 7.07 -32.23
C THR A 127 -31.74 7.55 -30.84
N PHE A 128 -31.29 8.76 -30.48
CA PHE A 128 -31.81 9.45 -29.29
C PHE A 128 -33.34 9.56 -29.39
N PRO A 129 -34.07 9.27 -28.30
CA PRO A 129 -35.51 9.54 -28.27
C PRO A 129 -35.77 11.00 -28.65
N PRO A 130 -36.83 11.28 -29.42
CA PRO A 130 -37.19 12.65 -29.75
C PRO A 130 -37.47 13.44 -28.46
N ASP A 131 -36.92 14.65 -28.35
CA ASP A 131 -37.04 15.56 -27.19
C ASP A 131 -38.46 16.17 -27.03
N GLU A 132 -39.48 15.54 -27.58
CA GLU A 132 -40.83 16.12 -27.71
C GLU A 132 -41.65 16.05 -26.40
N ASP A 133 -41.33 15.12 -25.49
CA ASP A 133 -42.07 14.96 -24.23
C ASP A 133 -41.17 15.14 -23.00
N VAL A 134 -41.05 16.41 -22.57
CA VAL A 134 -40.43 16.80 -21.30
C VAL A 134 -41.42 16.83 -20.14
N SER A 135 -42.68 16.40 -20.35
CA SER A 135 -43.74 16.49 -19.33
C SER A 135 -43.36 15.70 -18.07
N GLY A 136 -42.71 14.54 -18.25
CA GLY A 136 -42.20 13.72 -17.15
C GLY A 136 -41.00 14.29 -16.39
N MET A 137 -40.33 15.35 -16.89
CA MET A 137 -39.28 16.05 -16.12
C MET A 137 -39.85 17.06 -15.12
N LEU A 138 -41.11 17.48 -15.30
CA LEU A 138 -41.83 18.37 -14.37
C LEU A 138 -42.56 17.59 -13.28
N ASP A 139 -42.66 16.27 -13.42
CA ASP A 139 -43.25 15.40 -12.42
C ASP A 139 -42.33 15.33 -11.19
N GLU A 140 -42.78 15.94 -10.10
CA GLU A 140 -42.11 15.80 -8.81
C GLU A 140 -42.14 14.32 -8.38
N VAL A 141 -40.98 13.68 -8.38
CA VAL A 141 -40.83 12.36 -7.78
C VAL A 141 -40.94 12.52 -6.27
N GLN A 142 -42.07 12.12 -5.70
CA GLN A 142 -42.26 12.06 -4.25
C GLN A 142 -41.37 10.97 -3.64
N TYR A 143 -40.13 11.35 -3.31
CA TYR A 143 -39.20 10.47 -2.61
C TYR A 143 -39.51 10.49 -1.11
N ASN A 144 -40.28 9.51 -0.65
CA ASN A 144 -40.61 9.33 0.77
C ASN A 144 -39.52 8.54 1.55
N GLY A 145 -38.33 8.38 0.96
CA GLY A 145 -37.24 7.63 1.54
C GLY A 145 -36.25 8.49 2.32
N ASN A 146 -35.45 7.84 3.16
CA ASN A 146 -34.24 8.45 3.72
C ASN A 146 -33.08 8.17 2.76
N PHE A 147 -32.37 9.22 2.34
CA PHE A 147 -31.16 9.03 1.54
C PHE A 147 -30.07 8.34 2.37
N PRO A 148 -29.42 7.29 1.83
CA PRO A 148 -28.37 6.58 2.55
C PRO A 148 -27.16 7.48 2.77
N THR A 149 -26.57 7.40 3.96
CA THR A 149 -25.41 8.22 4.31
C THR A 149 -24.16 7.74 3.56
N VAL A 150 -23.07 8.52 3.61
CA VAL A 150 -21.79 8.12 2.99
C VAL A 150 -21.27 6.81 3.58
N THR A 151 -21.45 6.59 4.88
CA THR A 151 -21.10 5.33 5.53
C THR A 151 -21.91 4.17 4.97
N ASP A 152 -23.22 4.34 4.82
CA ASP A 152 -24.11 3.25 4.39
C ASP A 152 -23.87 2.87 2.92
N ARG A 153 -23.51 3.85 2.09
CA ARG A 153 -23.26 3.61 0.66
C ARG A 153 -21.95 2.92 0.36
N TYR A 154 -20.89 3.27 1.08
CA TYR A 154 -19.53 2.90 0.68
C TYR A 154 -18.76 2.09 1.69
N PHE A 155 -19.23 1.97 2.93
CA PHE A 155 -18.53 1.27 3.99
C PHE A 155 -19.29 0.04 4.48
N THR A 156 -18.57 -1.05 4.65
CA THR A 156 -19.07 -2.28 5.27
C THR A 156 -18.46 -2.41 6.67
N PRO A 157 -19.27 -2.48 7.75
CA PRO A 157 -18.77 -2.62 9.10
C PRO A 157 -18.39 -4.07 9.44
N TYR A 158 -17.26 -4.21 10.13
CA TYR A 158 -16.75 -5.46 10.70
C TYR A 158 -16.43 -5.25 12.17
N TYR A 159 -16.74 -6.23 13.00
CA TYR A 159 -16.70 -6.09 14.45
C TYR A 159 -15.64 -7.02 15.05
N LYS A 160 -14.90 -6.47 16.02
CA LYS A 160 -14.02 -7.22 16.90
C LYS A 160 -14.51 -7.04 18.33
N MET A 161 -15.07 -8.11 18.87
CA MET A 161 -15.65 -8.17 20.21
C MET A 161 -14.58 -8.47 21.26
N ASP A 162 -14.79 -7.95 22.47
CA ASP A 162 -14.07 -8.28 23.70
C ASP A 162 -12.54 -8.26 23.52
N ALA A 163 -12.06 -7.26 22.77
CA ALA A 163 -10.76 -7.35 22.12
C ALA A 163 -9.56 -7.13 23.07
N GLN A 164 -9.83 -6.73 24.31
CA GLN A 164 -8.84 -6.65 25.40
C GLN A 164 -9.45 -6.94 26.76
N SER A 165 -10.65 -6.42 27.01
CA SER A 165 -11.48 -6.76 28.16
C SER A 165 -12.93 -6.86 27.71
N LEU A 166 -13.76 -7.44 28.56
CA LEU A 166 -15.21 -7.48 28.37
C LEU A 166 -15.72 -6.10 27.98
N GLY A 167 -16.47 -6.02 26.88
CA GLY A 167 -17.15 -4.81 26.40
C GLY A 167 -16.26 -3.75 25.72
N ASN A 168 -14.97 -4.04 25.48
CA ASN A 168 -14.12 -3.21 24.61
C ASN A 168 -14.29 -3.64 23.14
N ASP A 169 -15.47 -3.35 22.61
CA ASP A 169 -15.85 -3.73 21.25
C ASP A 169 -15.50 -2.64 20.24
N THR A 170 -14.82 -3.02 19.16
CA THR A 170 -14.41 -2.06 18.12
C THR A 170 -15.05 -2.40 16.78
N CYS A 171 -15.33 -1.36 16.01
CA CYS A 171 -15.92 -1.47 14.69
C CYS A 171 -14.98 -0.89 13.65
N ILE A 172 -14.68 -1.69 12.63
CA ILE A 172 -13.84 -1.33 11.51
C ILE A 172 -14.72 -1.28 10.27
N TRP A 173 -14.81 -0.09 9.69
CA TRP A 173 -15.55 0.19 8.48
C TRP A 173 -14.62 0.06 7.28
N ILE A 174 -14.86 -0.91 6.41
CA ILE A 174 -14.07 -1.12 5.18
C ILE A 174 -14.77 -0.41 4.03
N HIS A 175 -14.12 0.59 3.44
CA HIS A 175 -14.61 1.27 2.26
C HIS A 175 -14.51 0.39 1.01
N SER A 176 -15.31 0.67 -0.02
CA SER A 176 -15.20 0.06 -1.35
C SER A 176 -13.79 0.13 -1.95
N ASN A 177 -13.11 1.27 -1.78
CA ASN A 177 -11.69 1.50 -2.13
C ASN A 177 -10.67 0.88 -1.16
N ARG A 178 -11.11 -0.02 -0.27
CA ARG A 178 -10.27 -0.80 0.66
C ARG A 178 -9.51 0.02 1.71
N ILE A 179 -9.83 1.30 1.90
CA ILE A 179 -9.41 2.04 3.09
C ILE A 179 -10.27 1.61 4.28
N CYS A 180 -9.68 1.60 5.48
CA CYS A 180 -10.38 1.20 6.70
C CYS A 180 -10.54 2.41 7.62
N MET A 181 -11.72 2.57 8.19
CA MET A 181 -12.01 3.58 9.20
C MET A 181 -12.31 2.86 10.53
N LEU A 182 -11.55 3.20 11.56
CA LEU A 182 -11.67 2.64 12.90
C LEU A 182 -12.63 3.49 13.74
N SER A 183 -13.55 2.85 14.45
CA SER A 183 -14.53 3.47 15.36
C SER A 183 -14.83 2.53 16.53
N LEU A 184 -15.52 3.04 17.55
CA LEU A 184 -16.08 2.19 18.60
C LEU A 184 -17.31 1.43 18.08
N ALA A 185 -17.49 0.19 18.51
CA ALA A 185 -18.73 -0.52 18.23
C ALA A 185 -19.87 0.02 19.11
N PRO A 186 -21.14 -0.04 18.67
CA PRO A 186 -22.29 0.41 19.48
C PRO A 186 -22.38 -0.25 20.87
N SER A 187 -21.93 -1.50 20.99
CA SER A 187 -21.88 -2.27 22.23
C SER A 187 -20.70 -1.94 23.14
N HIS A 188 -19.81 -1.03 22.73
CA HIS A 188 -18.68 -0.64 23.56
C HIS A 188 -19.16 0.01 24.86
N ILE A 189 -18.54 -0.31 26.00
CA ILE A 189 -18.93 0.16 27.34
C ILE A 189 -19.12 1.68 27.41
N ILE A 190 -18.21 2.45 26.79
CA ILE A 190 -18.30 3.92 26.73
C ILE A 190 -19.64 4.40 26.12
N LEU A 191 -20.13 3.70 25.10
CA LEU A 191 -21.38 4.04 24.42
C LEU A 191 -22.60 3.47 25.16
N GLN A 192 -22.53 2.23 25.64
CA GLN A 192 -23.62 1.59 26.37
C GLN A 192 -23.94 2.29 27.70
N ASP A 193 -22.92 2.55 28.52
CA ASP A 193 -23.07 3.24 29.81
C ASP A 193 -23.24 4.76 29.65
N ASN A 194 -23.25 5.27 28.40
CA ASN A 194 -23.29 6.69 28.08
C ASN A 194 -22.25 7.54 28.83
N LYS A 195 -21.08 6.96 29.11
CA LYS A 195 -20.02 7.59 29.91
C LYS A 195 -19.62 8.95 29.36
N ASP A 196 -19.31 9.85 30.28
CA ASP A 196 -18.83 11.18 29.92
C ASP A 196 -17.33 11.14 29.62
N ILE A 197 -16.99 11.42 28.36
CA ILE A 197 -15.60 11.42 27.90
C ILE A 197 -14.98 12.77 28.24
N GLN A 198 -13.91 12.75 29.02
CA GLN A 198 -13.16 13.94 29.42
C GLN A 198 -12.15 14.34 28.35
N LYS A 199 -11.38 13.37 27.85
CA LYS A 199 -10.32 13.62 26.87
C LYS A 199 -10.05 12.38 26.03
N VAL A 200 -9.75 12.57 24.75
CA VAL A 200 -9.16 11.55 23.88
C VAL A 200 -7.71 11.96 23.60
N ASP A 201 -6.76 11.09 23.94
CA ASP A 201 -5.34 11.32 23.74
C ASP A 201 -4.77 10.38 22.68
N PHE A 202 -4.16 10.95 21.64
CA PHE A 202 -3.50 10.21 20.56
C PHE A 202 -2.00 10.01 20.82
N LYS A 203 -1.48 10.54 21.94
CA LYS A 203 -0.12 10.26 22.40
C LYS A 203 -0.08 8.89 23.09
N VAL A 204 0.33 7.89 22.33
CA VAL A 204 0.39 6.49 22.78
C VAL A 204 1.55 6.25 23.74
N SER A 205 2.68 6.93 23.53
CA SER A 205 3.88 6.83 24.38
C SER A 205 4.67 8.12 24.29
N ASP A 206 5.65 8.33 25.18
CA ASP A 206 6.47 9.54 25.15
C ASP A 206 7.23 9.76 23.84
N LYS A 207 7.54 8.66 23.15
CA LYS A 207 8.23 8.67 21.86
C LYS A 207 7.28 8.61 20.65
N LEU A 208 5.99 8.36 20.86
CA LEU A 208 5.05 8.04 19.79
C LEU A 208 3.72 8.77 19.97
N ASP A 209 3.57 9.80 19.14
CA ASP A 209 2.32 10.53 18.99
C ASP A 209 1.73 10.24 17.60
N ARG A 210 0.47 9.78 17.58
CA ARG A 210 -0.26 9.47 16.35
C ARG A 210 -0.81 10.72 15.67
N SER A 211 -0.99 11.82 16.41
CA SER A 211 -1.48 13.11 15.87
C SER A 211 -0.44 13.81 14.98
N LEU A 212 0.84 13.58 15.24
CA LEU A 212 1.96 14.15 14.47
C LEU A 212 2.26 13.36 13.18
N ASN A 213 1.39 12.45 12.77
CA ASN A 213 1.56 11.63 11.57
C ASN A 213 1.50 12.51 10.29
N LYS A 214 2.63 12.62 9.58
CA LYS A 214 2.73 13.39 8.32
C LYS A 214 2.81 12.45 7.13
N VAL A 215 1.67 12.23 6.47
CA VAL A 215 1.56 11.36 5.29
C VAL A 215 1.64 12.18 4.01
N SER A 216 2.54 11.81 3.10
CA SER A 216 2.72 12.50 1.82
C SER A 216 2.92 11.55 0.62
N GLY A 217 2.54 12.03 -0.57
CA GLY A 217 2.76 11.34 -1.84
C GLY A 217 1.91 10.07 -2.07
N LYS A 218 2.02 9.51 -3.28
CA LYS A 218 1.25 8.33 -3.71
C LYS A 218 1.56 7.09 -2.87
N SER A 219 2.83 6.92 -2.49
CA SER A 219 3.30 5.79 -1.67
C SER A 219 3.01 5.93 -0.17
N LYS A 220 2.33 7.03 0.24
CA LYS A 220 2.04 7.36 1.64
C LYS A 220 3.33 7.37 2.48
N HIS A 221 4.34 8.10 2.01
CA HIS A 221 5.61 8.27 2.72
C HIS A 221 5.40 9.08 4.01
N GLY A 222 6.09 8.68 5.07
CA GLY A 222 5.93 9.29 6.40
C GLY A 222 4.77 8.74 7.23
N ALA A 223 3.91 7.90 6.64
CA ALA A 223 2.84 7.23 7.38
C ALA A 223 3.40 6.24 8.39
N GLN A 224 2.94 6.36 9.63
CA GLN A 224 3.31 5.44 10.70
C GLN A 224 2.76 4.04 10.43
N PRO A 225 3.58 2.98 10.49
CA PRO A 225 3.09 1.62 10.38
C PRO A 225 2.29 1.22 11.62
N LEU A 226 1.21 0.47 11.41
CA LEU A 226 0.33 -0.10 12.43
C LEU A 226 0.33 -1.61 12.33
N GLN A 227 0.31 -2.25 13.49
CA GLN A 227 0.18 -3.70 13.68
C GLN A 227 -1.13 -4.02 14.40
N THR A 228 -1.55 -5.29 14.39
CA THR A 228 -2.82 -5.81 14.96
C THR A 228 -3.03 -5.59 16.47
N ASN A 229 -2.02 -5.11 17.21
CA ASN A 229 -2.15 -4.76 18.62
C ASN A 229 -1.56 -3.38 18.93
N SER A 230 -1.36 -2.55 17.91
CA SER A 230 -0.85 -1.18 18.10
C SER A 230 -1.91 -0.32 18.77
N ASN A 231 -1.56 0.34 19.87
CA ASN A 231 -2.41 1.35 20.49
C ASN A 231 -2.58 2.53 19.53
N ILE A 232 -3.82 3.02 19.40
CA ILE A 232 -4.20 4.16 18.57
C ILE A 232 -4.41 5.40 19.43
N CYS A 233 -5.26 5.27 20.46
CA CYS A 233 -5.58 6.36 21.36
C CYS A 233 -5.97 5.83 22.74
N THR A 234 -5.92 6.72 23.70
CA THR A 234 -6.35 6.50 25.08
C THR A 234 -7.51 7.43 25.37
N ILE A 235 -8.64 6.89 25.82
CA ILE A 235 -9.84 7.64 26.14
C ILE A 235 -9.96 7.72 27.66
N LEU A 236 -9.95 8.94 28.19
CA LEU A 236 -10.16 9.22 29.61
C LEU A 236 -11.60 9.66 29.84
N CYS A 237 -12.31 8.96 30.71
CA CYS A 237 -13.65 9.31 31.15
C CYS A 237 -13.61 10.16 32.43
N LYS A 238 -14.66 10.94 32.68
CA LYS A 238 -14.78 11.76 33.91
C LYS A 238 -14.78 10.92 35.18
N ASP A 239 -15.19 9.65 35.08
CA ASP A 239 -15.19 8.69 36.19
C ASP A 239 -13.77 8.23 36.58
N GLY A 240 -12.72 8.75 35.95
CA GLY A 240 -11.32 8.35 36.14
C GLY A 240 -10.93 7.07 35.39
N GLN A 241 -11.89 6.37 34.78
CA GLN A 241 -11.62 5.17 33.97
C GLN A 241 -10.94 5.54 32.65
N THR A 242 -9.94 4.74 32.29
CA THR A 242 -9.14 4.93 31.07
C THR A 242 -9.24 3.71 30.17
N TYR A 243 -9.56 3.95 28.90
CA TYR A 243 -9.72 2.91 27.87
C TYR A 243 -8.66 3.08 26.79
N VAL A 244 -7.85 2.06 26.56
CA VAL A 244 -6.85 2.06 25.49
C VAL A 244 -7.42 1.36 24.28
N ILE A 245 -7.57 2.09 23.18
CA ILE A 245 -8.08 1.53 21.93
C ILE A 245 -6.93 1.06 21.06
N LYS A 246 -7.00 -0.21 20.65
CA LYS A 246 -6.01 -0.86 19.78
C LYS A 246 -6.51 -0.94 18.33
N CYS A 247 -5.56 -1.04 17.42
CA CYS A 247 -5.79 -1.32 16.01
C CYS A 247 -5.75 -2.82 15.78
N TYR A 248 -6.76 -3.40 15.13
CA TYR A 248 -6.82 -4.84 14.80
C TYR A 248 -6.45 -5.17 13.36
N ILE A 249 -5.90 -4.20 12.64
CA ILE A 249 -5.49 -4.33 11.25
C ILE A 249 -4.02 -3.95 11.10
N VAL A 250 -3.30 -4.69 10.26
CA VAL A 250 -1.95 -4.32 9.82
C VAL A 250 -2.05 -3.36 8.64
N GLY A 251 -1.41 -2.20 8.75
CA GLY A 251 -1.50 -1.17 7.72
C GLY A 251 -0.64 0.06 7.98
N LYS A 252 -0.91 1.12 7.23
CA LYS A 252 -0.33 2.44 7.42
C LYS A 252 -1.40 3.38 7.98
N LEU A 253 -1.08 4.10 9.05
CA LEU A 253 -1.96 5.15 9.57
C LEU A 253 -1.98 6.31 8.57
N ILE A 254 -3.17 6.66 8.08
CA ILE A 254 -3.38 7.78 7.16
C ILE A 254 -3.71 9.04 7.96
N GLU A 255 -4.69 8.94 8.83
CA GLU A 255 -5.24 10.09 9.57
C GLU A 255 -5.74 9.63 10.95
N VAL A 256 -5.64 10.51 11.94
CA VAL A 256 -6.37 10.41 13.20
C VAL A 256 -7.32 11.59 13.33
N ASN A 257 -8.44 11.38 14.00
CA ASN A 257 -9.44 12.43 14.17
C ASN A 257 -9.02 13.43 15.27
N ASN A 258 -8.27 14.45 14.87
CA ASN A 258 -7.80 15.51 15.77
C ASN A 258 -8.95 16.30 16.42
N ALA A 259 -10.15 16.31 15.82
CA ALA A 259 -11.31 16.99 16.39
C ALA A 259 -11.78 16.34 17.71
N LEU A 260 -11.41 15.07 17.98
CA LEU A 260 -11.70 14.42 19.26
C LEU A 260 -10.88 14.96 20.42
N SER A 261 -9.72 15.57 20.15
CA SER A 261 -8.91 16.23 21.17
C SER A 261 -9.59 17.51 21.66
N GLU A 262 -10.33 18.19 20.79
CA GLU A 262 -11.08 19.41 21.09
C GLU A 262 -12.48 19.09 21.63
N ASN A 263 -13.19 18.16 20.97
CA ASN A 263 -14.57 17.79 21.24
C ASN A 263 -14.72 16.28 21.41
N PRO A 264 -14.39 15.72 22.58
CA PRO A 264 -14.39 14.27 22.81
C PRO A 264 -15.79 13.63 22.71
N GLN A 265 -16.85 14.42 22.91
CA GLN A 265 -18.24 13.94 22.80
C GLN A 265 -18.63 13.56 21.35
N LEU A 266 -17.85 13.96 20.33
CA LEU A 266 -18.06 13.52 18.96
C LEU A 266 -17.94 12.00 18.81
N LEU A 267 -17.20 11.33 19.70
CA LEU A 267 -17.02 9.88 19.67
C LEU A 267 -18.34 9.10 19.85
N LYS A 268 -19.36 9.71 20.46
CA LYS A 268 -20.70 9.12 20.60
C LYS A 268 -21.52 9.16 19.30
N LYS A 269 -21.10 9.96 18.32
CA LYS A 269 -21.80 10.11 17.05
C LYS A 269 -21.38 9.03 16.05
N LEU A 270 -22.13 8.90 14.97
CA LEU A 270 -21.77 8.01 13.86
C LEU A 270 -20.47 8.47 13.17
N PRO A 271 -19.74 7.55 12.51
CA PRO A 271 -18.48 7.88 11.86
C PRO A 271 -18.58 9.05 10.85
N HIS A 272 -19.66 9.11 10.07
CA HIS A 272 -19.90 10.21 9.11
C HIS A 272 -20.16 11.58 9.77
N LYS A 273 -20.52 11.61 11.06
CA LYS A 273 -20.69 12.84 11.85
C LYS A 273 -19.44 13.17 12.69
N GLY A 274 -18.31 12.52 12.41
CA GLY A 274 -17.04 12.74 13.12
C GLY A 274 -16.79 11.79 14.29
N GLY A 275 -17.52 10.68 14.41
CA GLY A 275 -17.30 9.67 15.46
C GLY A 275 -16.26 8.59 15.14
N TYR A 276 -15.39 8.82 14.15
CA TYR A 276 -14.29 7.90 13.84
C TYR A 276 -13.03 8.25 14.64
N LEU A 277 -12.18 7.27 14.87
CA LEU A 277 -10.91 7.42 15.59
C LEU A 277 -9.73 7.63 14.64
N ALA A 278 -9.63 6.77 13.63
CA ALA A 278 -8.49 6.76 12.71
C ALA A 278 -8.87 6.20 11.33
N ILE A 279 -8.15 6.64 10.31
CA ILE A 279 -8.21 6.10 8.95
C ILE A 279 -6.90 5.36 8.67
N ILE A 280 -7.02 4.12 8.21
CA ILE A 280 -5.93 3.17 8.06
C ILE A 280 -5.95 2.64 6.63
N LEU A 281 -4.78 2.60 6.00
CA LEU A 281 -4.59 1.92 4.72
C LEU A 281 -4.02 0.52 4.97
N PRO A 282 -4.84 -0.55 4.87
CA PRO A 282 -4.39 -1.91 5.14
C PRO A 282 -3.51 -2.45 4.00
N ASN A 283 -2.78 -3.52 4.31
CA ASN A 283 -2.25 -4.40 3.26
C ASN A 283 -3.37 -5.27 2.71
N LEU A 284 -3.61 -5.23 1.38
CA LEU A 284 -4.70 -5.95 0.72
C LEU A 284 -4.71 -7.45 1.03
N LYS A 285 -3.54 -8.10 1.12
CA LYS A 285 -3.46 -9.54 1.45
C LYS A 285 -3.95 -9.85 2.87
N VAL A 286 -3.62 -8.97 3.81
CA VAL A 286 -3.99 -9.13 5.22
C VAL A 286 -5.46 -8.75 5.44
N LEU A 287 -6.00 -7.82 4.64
CA LEU A 287 -7.38 -7.37 4.74
C LEU A 287 -8.39 -8.49 4.49
N GLU A 288 -8.15 -9.37 3.51
CA GLU A 288 -9.08 -10.47 3.23
C GLU A 288 -9.10 -11.49 4.38
N ASN A 289 -7.93 -11.83 4.94
CA ASN A 289 -7.85 -12.69 6.14
C ASN A 289 -8.52 -12.04 7.35
N PHE A 290 -8.39 -10.72 7.49
CA PHE A 290 -9.07 -9.95 8.53
C PHE A 290 -10.60 -10.06 8.38
N LYS A 291 -11.16 -9.91 7.18
CA LYS A 291 -12.61 -10.03 6.96
C LYS A 291 -13.15 -11.41 7.31
N GLN A 292 -12.39 -12.47 7.02
CA GLN A 292 -12.78 -13.85 7.36
C GLN A 292 -12.75 -14.12 8.86
N SER A 293 -11.83 -13.49 9.59
CA SER A 293 -11.66 -13.69 11.03
C SER A 293 -12.54 -12.76 11.90
N THR A 294 -13.20 -11.78 11.30
CA THR A 294 -14.03 -10.80 12.03
C THR A 294 -15.52 -11.01 11.81
N LEU A 295 -16.31 -10.47 12.73
CA LEU A 295 -17.76 -10.61 12.70
C LEU A 295 -18.36 -9.63 11.70
N THR A 296 -19.25 -10.13 10.85
CA THR A 296 -20.10 -9.30 10.00
C THR A 296 -21.18 -8.62 10.84
N HIS A 297 -21.82 -7.60 10.28
CA HIS A 297 -22.86 -6.84 10.97
C HIS A 297 -24.02 -7.71 11.48
N ASP A 298 -24.52 -8.63 10.65
CA ASP A 298 -25.66 -9.49 11.02
C ASP A 298 -25.30 -10.41 12.20
N LYS A 299 -24.14 -11.06 12.11
CA LYS A 299 -23.61 -11.93 13.18
C LYS A 299 -23.34 -11.15 14.47
N TYR A 300 -22.89 -9.92 14.34
CA TYR A 300 -22.71 -9.04 15.48
C TYR A 300 -24.05 -8.75 16.18
N ILE A 301 -25.09 -8.39 15.44
CA ILE A 301 -26.42 -8.14 16.01
C ILE A 301 -26.97 -9.39 16.71
N GLU A 302 -26.84 -10.57 16.09
CA GLU A 302 -27.23 -11.84 16.71
C GLU A 302 -26.51 -12.07 18.03
N HIS A 303 -25.18 -11.88 18.05
CA HIS A 303 -24.38 -12.05 19.25
C HIS A 303 -24.71 -11.04 20.37
N ILE A 304 -25.13 -9.82 20.02
CA ILE A 304 -25.61 -8.84 20.99
C ILE A 304 -26.95 -9.29 21.59
N LYS A 305 -27.91 -9.72 20.75
CA LYS A 305 -29.21 -10.24 21.21
C LYS A 305 -29.04 -11.45 22.15
N GLU A 306 -28.12 -12.36 21.83
CA GLU A 306 -27.81 -13.51 22.69
C GLU A 306 -27.18 -13.10 24.04
N LYS A 307 -26.35 -12.05 24.07
CA LYS A 307 -25.79 -11.52 25.31
C LYS A 307 -26.89 -10.91 26.18
N GLU A 308 -27.80 -10.15 25.59
CA GLU A 308 -28.95 -9.56 26.28
C GLU A 308 -29.90 -10.64 26.84
N SER A 309 -30.18 -11.70 26.07
CA SER A 309 -31.05 -12.79 26.52
C SER A 309 -30.44 -13.66 27.63
N LYS A 310 -29.12 -13.67 27.79
CA LYS A 310 -28.43 -14.39 28.87
C LYS A 310 -28.28 -13.56 30.15
N GLN A 311 -28.54 -12.26 30.08
CA GLN A 311 -28.49 -11.33 31.21
C GLN A 311 -29.86 -11.05 31.83
N GLN A 312 -30.95 -11.45 31.15
CA GLN A 312 -32.32 -11.54 31.70
C GLN A 312 -32.53 -12.89 32.40
#